data_AF-A0A452ITD3-F1
#
_entry.id   AF-A0A452ITD3-F1
#
_cell.length_a   1.000
_cell.length_b   1.000
_cell.length_c   1.000
_cell.angle_alpha   90.00
_cell.angle_beta   90.00
_cell.angle_gamma   90.00
#
_symmetry.space_group_name_H-M   'P 1'
#
loop_
_entity.id
_entity.type
_entity.pdbx_description
1 polymer ?
#
loop_
_entity_poly.entity_id
_entity_poly.type
_entity_poly.pdbx_seq_one_letter_code
_entity_poly.pdbx_strand_id
1 'polypeptide(L)'
;KQFTVGLSYRPLLNLERQLICPICLEMFTKPVVILPCQHNLCRKCANDISQVSNPSCSLLLLSRGTTLGSAGRFRCPSCRHEVVLDRHGVYGLQRNLLVENIIDIYKQESARPLLKTGHPSCEEHEEEKINIYCMTCGVPTCSLCKVFGEHKGCEVAPLSDIYMKQKSALTDGIGVLVATNDRIQAFIDNLQGICRNIEDNSKAQKQALCEKFDRMYAILEERRKIMLQRITYEQDEKTHDVEGPGTHP
;
A
#
# COMPACT_ATOMS: atom_id res chain seq x y z
N LYS A 1 -24.66 -7.30 -30.33
CA LYS A 1 -25.87 -6.51 -30.00
C LYS A 1 -25.82 -6.22 -28.51
N GLN A 2 -25.97 -4.95 -28.15
CA GLN A 2 -25.64 -4.37 -26.85
C GLN A 2 -26.48 -4.93 -25.70
N PHE A 3 -25.82 -5.13 -24.56
CA PHE A 3 -26.39 -5.48 -23.27
C PHE A 3 -27.10 -4.27 -22.65
N THR A 4 -28.43 -4.28 -22.65
CA THR A 4 -29.27 -3.37 -21.87
C THR A 4 -30.21 -4.19 -21.01
N VAL A 5 -29.69 -4.71 -19.90
CA VAL A 5 -30.51 -5.23 -18.80
C VAL A 5 -30.28 -4.32 -17.59
N GLY A 6 -31.35 -3.76 -17.05
CA GLY A 6 -31.40 -3.04 -15.76
C GLY A 6 -30.99 -1.56 -15.81
N LEU A 7 -31.94 -0.66 -16.12
CA LEU A 7 -31.76 0.81 -16.03
C LEU A 7 -32.42 1.44 -14.79
N SER A 8 -33.06 0.67 -13.90
CA SER A 8 -33.65 1.23 -12.66
C SER A 8 -32.68 1.31 -11.46
N TYR A 9 -31.64 0.46 -11.39
CA TYR A 9 -30.61 0.48 -10.32
C TYR A 9 -29.27 1.13 -10.72
N ARG A 10 -29.09 1.47 -12.01
CA ARG A 10 -27.86 2.10 -12.53
C ARG A 10 -27.49 3.45 -11.88
N PRO A 11 -28.42 4.33 -11.44
CA PRO A 11 -28.04 5.60 -10.83
C PRO A 11 -27.30 5.42 -9.51
N LEU A 12 -27.76 4.50 -8.65
CA LEU A 12 -27.22 4.32 -7.30
C LEU A 12 -25.84 3.63 -7.31
N LEU A 13 -25.63 2.63 -8.17
CA LEU A 13 -24.33 1.96 -8.35
C LEU A 13 -23.29 2.90 -8.97
N ASN A 14 -23.70 3.76 -9.90
CA ASN A 14 -22.79 4.74 -10.50
C ASN A 14 -22.47 5.90 -9.56
N LEU A 15 -23.40 6.25 -8.66
CA LEU A 15 -23.20 7.24 -7.60
C LEU A 15 -22.27 6.70 -6.50
N GLU A 16 -22.43 5.43 -6.10
CA GLU A 16 -21.56 4.79 -5.11
C GLU A 16 -20.09 4.90 -5.50
N ARG A 17 -19.76 4.59 -6.77
CA ARG A 17 -18.38 4.72 -7.28
C ARG A 17 -17.82 6.14 -7.23
N GLN A 18 -18.68 7.16 -7.31
CA GLN A 18 -18.29 8.57 -7.22
C GLN A 18 -18.07 9.03 -5.76
N LEU A 19 -18.49 8.22 -4.78
CA LEU A 19 -18.36 8.49 -3.35
C LEU A 19 -17.22 7.69 -2.69
N ILE A 20 -16.37 7.05 -3.49
CA ILE A 20 -15.23 6.26 -3.01
C ILE A 20 -13.97 7.12 -2.95
N CYS A 21 -13.26 7.02 -1.83
CA CYS A 21 -11.96 7.63 -1.65
C CYS A 21 -10.88 6.87 -2.45
N PRO A 22 -10.07 7.54 -3.29
CA PRO A 22 -9.04 6.88 -4.10
C PRO A 22 -7.85 6.32 -3.30
N ILE A 23 -7.87 6.45 -1.96
CA ILE A 23 -6.76 6.06 -1.08
C ILE A 23 -7.12 4.87 -0.22
N CYS A 24 -8.22 4.95 0.55
CA CYS A 24 -8.69 3.80 1.32
C CYS A 24 -9.60 2.87 0.51
N LEU A 25 -10.03 3.27 -0.70
CA LEU A 25 -10.95 2.52 -1.56
C LEU A 25 -12.31 2.20 -0.93
N GLU A 26 -12.63 2.87 0.18
CA GLU A 26 -13.93 2.84 0.84
C GLU A 26 -14.71 4.12 0.54
N MET A 27 -16.01 4.13 0.86
CA MET A 27 -16.80 5.36 0.86
C MET A 27 -16.11 6.45 1.69
N PHE A 28 -16.16 7.70 1.24
CA PHE A 28 -15.50 8.79 1.96
C PHE A 28 -15.94 8.85 3.43
N THR A 29 -14.94 8.85 4.32
CA THR A 29 -15.13 9.02 5.76
C THR A 29 -15.10 10.49 6.11
N LYS A 30 -16.12 10.95 6.83
CA LYS A 30 -16.20 12.32 7.31
C LYS A 30 -15.11 12.59 8.33
N PRO A 31 -14.49 13.78 8.33
CA PRO A 31 -14.70 14.89 7.40
C PRO A 31 -14.04 14.67 6.02
N VAL A 32 -14.74 15.05 4.95
CA VAL A 32 -14.22 14.97 3.56
C VAL A 32 -13.57 16.30 3.22
N VAL A 33 -12.28 16.29 2.87
CA VAL A 33 -11.52 17.49 2.53
C VAL A 33 -11.46 17.69 1.02
N ILE A 34 -11.58 18.94 0.58
CA ILE A 34 -11.42 19.34 -0.82
C ILE A 34 -10.03 19.95 -1.04
N LEU A 35 -9.33 19.44 -2.03
CA LEU A 35 -8.01 19.93 -2.43
C LEU A 35 -8.16 21.14 -3.36
N PRO A 36 -7.13 22.00 -3.52
CA PRO A 36 -7.14 23.12 -4.49
C PRO A 36 -7.44 22.69 -5.93
N CYS A 37 -7.12 21.45 -6.29
CA CYS A 37 -7.46 20.83 -7.58
C CYS A 37 -8.88 20.25 -7.65
N GLN A 38 -9.75 20.56 -6.68
CA GLN A 38 -11.15 20.14 -6.58
C GLN A 38 -11.41 18.63 -6.39
N HIS A 39 -10.36 17.84 -6.15
CA HIS A 39 -10.50 16.44 -5.76
C HIS A 39 -10.78 16.29 -4.26
N ASN A 40 -11.52 15.25 -3.91
CA ASN A 40 -11.95 14.97 -2.54
C ASN A 40 -11.14 13.81 -1.95
N LEU A 41 -10.81 13.90 -0.66
CA LEU A 41 -10.17 12.83 0.12
C LEU A 41 -10.80 12.74 1.51
N CYS A 42 -10.71 11.57 2.13
CA CYS A 42 -10.92 11.50 3.58
C CYS A 42 -9.84 12.33 4.27
N ARG A 43 -10.18 13.06 5.34
CA ARG A 43 -9.17 13.81 6.10
C ARG A 43 -8.03 12.94 6.61
N LYS A 44 -8.35 11.72 7.07
CA LYS A 44 -7.36 10.74 7.49
C LYS A 44 -6.38 10.40 6.35
N CYS A 45 -6.92 10.03 5.18
CA CYS A 45 -6.10 9.74 4.01
C CYS A 45 -5.21 10.91 3.56
N ALA A 46 -5.74 12.14 3.59
CA ALA A 46 -4.95 13.33 3.27
C ALA A 46 -3.81 13.56 4.29
N ASN A 47 -4.08 13.32 5.57
CA ASN A 47 -3.08 13.40 6.64
C ASN A 47 -1.97 12.38 6.44
N ASP A 48 -2.33 11.11 6.19
CA ASP A 48 -1.37 10.02 5.99
C ASP A 48 -0.43 10.30 4.80
N ILE A 49 -0.97 10.82 3.69
CA ILE A 49 -0.18 11.17 2.50
C ILE A 49 0.75 12.36 2.77
N SER A 50 0.27 13.36 3.53
CA SER A 50 1.08 14.54 3.88
C SER A 50 2.27 14.18 4.77
N GLN A 51 2.15 13.17 5.63
CA GLN A 51 3.21 12.68 6.51
C GLN A 51 4.25 11.85 5.75
N VAL A 52 3.82 10.95 4.85
CA VAL A 52 4.72 10.11 4.04
C VAL A 52 5.55 10.95 3.06
N SER A 53 4.99 12.06 2.57
CA SER A 53 5.68 12.94 1.62
C SER A 53 6.82 13.76 2.24
N ASN A 54 6.98 13.76 3.58
CA ASN A 54 8.03 14.51 4.29
C ASN A 54 8.66 13.74 5.48
N PRO A 55 9.46 12.69 5.25
CA PRO A 55 10.13 11.94 6.32
C PRO A 55 11.25 12.73 7.04
N SER A 56 11.73 13.85 6.48
CA SER A 56 12.88 14.62 7.02
C SER A 56 12.53 15.76 7.98
N CYS A 57 11.25 16.10 8.16
CA CYS A 57 10.85 17.18 9.08
C CYS A 57 10.53 16.73 10.51
N SER A 58 10.42 15.42 10.78
CA SER A 58 10.16 14.93 12.14
C SER A 58 11.42 14.95 13.04
N LEU A 59 12.63 14.93 12.44
CA LEU A 59 13.91 14.91 13.17
C LEU A 59 14.48 16.30 13.52
N LEU A 60 13.99 17.39 12.90
CA LEU A 60 14.50 18.75 13.17
C LEU A 60 13.80 19.46 14.35
N LEU A 61 12.79 18.85 14.97
CA LEU A 61 12.09 19.44 16.12
C LEU A 61 12.86 19.36 17.45
N LEU A 62 14.03 18.70 17.50
CA LEU A 62 14.86 18.64 18.71
C LEU A 62 16.11 19.52 18.67
N SER A 63 16.32 20.35 17.64
CA SER A 63 17.55 21.16 17.56
C SER A 63 17.30 22.60 17.12
N ARG A 64 17.23 23.47 18.13
CA ARG A 64 17.52 24.91 18.15
C ARG A 64 16.57 25.80 17.35
N GLY A 65 15.88 26.67 18.11
CA GLY A 65 14.89 27.60 17.60
C GLY A 65 15.39 28.50 16.47
N THR A 66 14.68 28.44 15.35
CA THR A 66 14.35 29.58 14.51
C THR A 66 12.93 29.37 13.97
N THR A 67 12.08 30.38 14.14
CA THR A 67 10.67 30.38 13.78
C THR A 67 10.51 30.66 12.28
N LEU A 68 10.25 29.64 11.47
CA LEU A 68 9.57 29.81 10.17
C LEU A 68 8.85 28.51 9.79
N GLY A 69 7.52 28.56 9.74
CA GLY A 69 6.64 27.38 9.66
C GLY A 69 6.90 26.49 8.46
N SER A 70 7.11 25.20 8.71
CA SER A 70 7.18 24.18 7.66
C SER A 70 5.79 23.96 7.07
N ALA A 71 5.52 24.64 5.95
CA ALA A 71 4.38 24.37 5.09
C ALA A 71 4.50 22.94 4.52
N GLY A 72 3.63 22.04 4.96
CA GLY A 72 3.58 20.67 4.42
C GLY A 72 3.17 20.71 2.94
N ARG A 73 3.77 19.85 2.11
CA ARG A 73 3.37 19.69 0.69
C ARG A 73 3.16 18.24 0.35
N PHE A 74 2.18 17.95 -0.52
CA PHE A 74 1.97 16.63 -1.11
C PHE A 74 1.33 16.75 -2.48
N ARG A 75 1.30 15.66 -3.26
CA ARG A 75 0.63 15.63 -4.57
C ARG A 75 -0.71 14.94 -4.48
N CYS A 76 -1.72 15.51 -5.14
CA CYS A 76 -3.04 14.89 -5.26
C CYS A 76 -2.92 13.50 -5.92
N PRO A 77 -3.45 12.43 -5.32
CA PRO A 77 -3.43 11.09 -5.90
C PRO A 77 -4.19 10.98 -7.23
N SER A 78 -5.22 11.80 -7.42
CA SER A 78 -6.10 11.74 -8.59
C SER A 78 -5.53 12.47 -9.81
N CYS A 79 -4.92 13.64 -9.63
CA CYS A 79 -4.44 14.48 -10.74
C CYS A 79 -2.99 14.95 -10.62
N ARG A 80 -2.27 14.53 -9.58
CA ARG A 80 -0.87 14.89 -9.27
C ARG A 80 -0.59 16.38 -9.03
N HIS A 81 -1.63 17.21 -8.95
CA HIS A 81 -1.50 18.62 -8.57
C HIS A 81 -0.82 18.78 -7.22
N GLU A 82 0.12 19.72 -7.11
CA GLU A 82 0.83 20.00 -5.86
C GLU A 82 -0.07 20.79 -4.91
N VAL A 83 -0.26 20.24 -3.71
CA VAL A 83 -1.04 20.83 -2.64
C VAL A 83 -0.08 21.36 -1.59
N VAL A 84 -0.07 22.69 -1.42
CA VAL A 84 0.67 23.38 -0.37
C VAL A 84 -0.25 23.61 0.82
N LEU A 85 0.19 23.20 2.01
CA LEU A 85 -0.54 23.33 3.26
C LEU A 85 -0.03 24.53 4.05
N ASP A 86 -0.95 25.17 4.77
CA ASP A 86 -0.62 26.28 5.66
C ASP A 86 -0.11 25.77 7.02
N ARG A 87 -0.01 26.66 8.00
CA ARG A 87 0.35 26.34 9.39
C ARG A 87 -0.58 25.32 10.07
N HIS A 88 -1.82 25.16 9.58
CA HIS A 88 -2.80 24.22 10.12
C HIS A 88 -2.76 22.87 9.39
N GLY A 89 -1.88 22.70 8.39
CA GLY A 89 -1.70 21.43 7.68
C GLY A 89 -2.98 20.98 6.97
N VAL A 90 -3.24 19.68 7.01
CA VAL A 90 -4.46 19.07 6.41
C VAL A 90 -5.74 19.55 7.09
N TYR A 91 -5.68 20.00 8.35
CA TYR A 91 -6.86 20.53 9.06
C TYR A 91 -7.30 21.90 8.54
N GLY A 92 -6.42 22.64 7.85
CA GLY A 92 -6.74 23.90 7.19
C GLY A 92 -7.48 23.72 5.85
N LEU A 93 -7.53 22.50 5.30
CA LEU A 93 -8.27 22.23 4.07
C LEU A 93 -9.78 22.31 4.30
N GLN A 94 -10.48 22.92 3.34
CA GLN A 94 -11.92 23.07 3.39
C GLN A 94 -12.61 21.71 3.37
N ARG A 95 -13.77 21.63 4.03
CA ARG A 95 -14.64 20.44 3.98
C ARG A 95 -15.59 20.53 2.79
N ASN A 96 -15.82 19.42 2.13
CA ASN A 96 -16.87 19.31 1.11
C ASN A 96 -18.17 18.81 1.73
N LEU A 97 -18.94 19.72 2.33
CA LEU A 97 -20.20 19.38 2.99
C LEU A 97 -21.24 18.82 2.01
N LEU A 98 -21.17 19.14 0.71
CA LEU A 98 -22.06 18.54 -0.29
C LEU A 98 -21.82 17.05 -0.43
N VAL A 99 -20.56 16.63 -0.56
CA VAL A 99 -20.18 15.21 -0.61
C VAL A 99 -20.57 14.52 0.69
N GLU A 100 -20.34 15.18 1.83
CA GLU A 100 -20.76 14.65 3.14
C GLU A 100 -22.28 14.46 3.25
N ASN A 101 -23.08 15.39 2.71
CA ASN A 101 -24.54 15.31 2.71
C ASN A 101 -25.05 14.24 1.75
N ILE A 102 -24.43 14.11 0.57
CA ILE A 102 -24.77 13.05 -0.40
C ILE A 102 -24.51 11.67 0.23
N ILE A 103 -23.41 11.51 0.97
CA ILE A 103 -23.11 10.27 1.69
C ILE A 103 -24.19 9.97 2.75
N ASP A 104 -24.68 10.98 3.46
CA ASP A 104 -25.76 10.78 4.44
C ASP A 104 -27.06 10.36 3.77
N ILE A 105 -27.44 11.01 2.67
CA ILE A 105 -28.65 10.65 1.90
C ILE A 105 -28.53 9.22 1.37
N TYR A 106 -27.37 8.87 0.79
CA TYR A 106 -27.12 7.52 0.30
C TYR A 106 -27.20 6.49 1.44
N LYS A 107 -26.58 6.78 2.59
CA LYS A 107 -26.64 5.91 3.77
C LYS A 107 -28.06 5.77 4.31
N GLN A 108 -28.85 6.85 4.35
CA GLN A 108 -30.24 6.83 4.79
C GLN A 108 -31.15 6.04 3.84
N GLU A 109 -30.98 6.19 2.52
CA GLU A 109 -31.72 5.42 1.52
C GLU A 109 -31.34 3.93 1.58
N SER A 110 -30.06 3.61 1.85
CA SER A 110 -29.59 2.23 2.06
C SER A 110 -29.98 1.63 3.41
N ALA A 111 -30.26 2.46 4.42
CA ALA A 111 -30.60 2.06 5.79
C ALA A 111 -32.12 2.05 6.06
N ARG A 112 -32.95 2.51 5.12
CA ARG A 112 -34.37 2.16 5.15
C ARG A 112 -34.46 0.64 5.15
N PRO A 113 -35.18 0.01 6.10
CA PRO A 113 -35.46 -1.41 6.00
C PRO A 113 -36.33 -1.59 4.76
N LEU A 114 -35.69 -1.93 3.64
CA LEU A 114 -36.37 -2.56 2.54
C LEU A 114 -36.88 -3.88 3.11
N LEU A 115 -38.12 -3.88 3.60
CA LEU A 115 -39.02 -5.02 3.50
C LEU A 115 -39.23 -5.33 2.01
N LYS A 116 -38.15 -5.73 1.35
CA LYS A 116 -38.10 -6.45 0.10
C LYS A 116 -36.92 -7.40 0.22
N THR A 117 -37.18 -8.53 0.87
CA THR A 117 -36.75 -9.84 0.36
C THR A 117 -37.37 -10.14 -1.03
N GLY A 118 -37.68 -9.10 -1.81
CA GLY A 118 -38.46 -9.14 -3.03
C GLY A 118 -37.53 -9.54 -4.16
N HIS A 119 -37.61 -10.81 -4.53
CA HIS A 119 -37.15 -11.27 -5.83
C HIS A 119 -37.50 -10.25 -6.91
N PRO A 120 -36.58 -9.92 -7.82
CA PRO A 120 -36.87 -8.97 -8.89
C PRO A 120 -38.10 -9.46 -9.67
N SER A 121 -39.05 -8.56 -9.94
CA SER A 121 -40.23 -8.87 -10.76
C SER A 121 -39.90 -8.75 -12.24
N CYS A 122 -40.64 -9.46 -13.09
CA CYS A 122 -40.47 -9.39 -14.53
C CYS A 122 -40.98 -8.05 -15.09
N GLU A 123 -40.25 -7.46 -16.03
CA GLU A 123 -40.60 -6.16 -16.65
C GLU A 123 -41.87 -6.23 -17.50
N GLU A 124 -42.17 -7.40 -18.09
CA GLU A 124 -43.41 -7.62 -18.88
C GLU A 124 -44.56 -8.18 -18.04
N HIS A 125 -44.25 -8.78 -16.89
CA HIS A 125 -45.21 -9.49 -16.03
C HIS A 125 -45.00 -9.05 -14.58
N GLU A 126 -45.55 -7.89 -14.22
CA GLU A 126 -45.26 -7.21 -12.94
C GLU A 126 -45.62 -8.04 -11.68
N GLU A 127 -46.61 -8.93 -11.80
CA GLU A 127 -47.04 -9.83 -10.71
C GLU A 127 -46.14 -11.08 -10.57
N GLU A 128 -45.35 -11.41 -11.60
CA GLU A 128 -44.49 -12.59 -11.61
C GLU A 128 -43.06 -12.29 -11.13
N LYS A 129 -42.55 -13.18 -10.29
CA LYS A 129 -41.18 -13.12 -9.77
C LYS A 129 -40.22 -13.76 -10.76
N ILE A 130 -39.03 -13.18 -10.88
CA ILE A 130 -37.91 -13.77 -11.60
C ILE A 130 -37.28 -14.84 -10.70
N ASN A 131 -37.53 -16.10 -11.04
CA ASN A 131 -37.03 -17.29 -10.34
C ASN A 131 -36.42 -18.34 -11.29
N ILE A 132 -36.37 -18.05 -12.59
CA ILE A 132 -35.87 -18.95 -13.64
C ILE A 132 -34.68 -18.28 -14.33
N TYR A 133 -33.69 -19.06 -14.73
CA TYR A 133 -32.59 -18.63 -15.59
C TYR A 133 -32.70 -19.33 -16.94
N CYS A 134 -32.75 -18.54 -18.01
CA CYS A 134 -32.75 -19.04 -19.37
C CYS A 134 -31.32 -19.28 -19.83
N MET A 135 -30.93 -20.56 -19.99
CA MET A 135 -29.58 -20.94 -20.38
C MET A 135 -29.31 -20.64 -21.86
N THR A 136 -30.33 -20.76 -22.72
CA THR A 136 -30.21 -20.46 -24.15
C THR A 136 -29.96 -18.97 -24.41
N CYS A 137 -30.59 -18.09 -23.62
CA CYS A 137 -30.51 -16.64 -23.80
C CYS A 137 -29.53 -15.96 -22.84
N GLY A 138 -29.07 -16.66 -21.80
CA GLY A 138 -28.14 -16.14 -20.79
C GLY A 138 -28.76 -15.08 -19.86
N VAL A 139 -30.09 -15.08 -19.70
CA VAL A 139 -30.83 -14.05 -18.95
C VAL A 139 -31.78 -14.66 -17.91
N PRO A 140 -31.97 -14.01 -16.75
CA PRO A 140 -32.98 -14.40 -15.80
C PRO A 140 -34.38 -14.01 -16.30
N THR A 141 -35.37 -14.86 -16.04
CA THR A 141 -36.73 -14.75 -16.58
C THR A 141 -37.79 -15.25 -15.59
N CYS A 142 -39.08 -15.11 -15.91
CA CYS A 142 -40.21 -15.57 -15.10
C CYS A 142 -40.97 -16.73 -15.76
N SER A 143 -41.91 -17.31 -15.00
CA SER A 143 -42.73 -18.45 -15.44
C SER A 143 -43.55 -18.12 -16.68
N LEU A 144 -44.15 -16.93 -16.75
CA LEU A 144 -44.98 -16.53 -17.90
C LEU A 144 -44.15 -16.31 -19.17
N CYS A 145 -42.96 -15.73 -19.07
CA CYS A 145 -42.04 -15.63 -20.22
C CYS A 145 -41.62 -17.01 -20.75
N LYS A 146 -41.51 -18.01 -19.87
CA LYS A 146 -41.22 -19.39 -20.26
C LYS A 146 -42.43 -20.09 -20.88
N VAL A 147 -43.63 -19.97 -20.31
CA VAL A 147 -44.80 -20.73 -20.78
C VAL A 147 -45.49 -20.05 -21.96
N PHE A 148 -45.60 -18.73 -21.96
CA PHE A 148 -46.38 -17.95 -22.92
C PHE A 148 -45.57 -16.93 -23.72
N GLY A 149 -44.42 -16.49 -23.22
CA GLY A 149 -43.57 -15.47 -23.86
C GLY A 149 -42.46 -15.99 -24.77
N GLU A 150 -41.43 -15.18 -24.93
CA GLU A 150 -40.34 -15.38 -25.91
C GLU A 150 -39.41 -16.57 -25.58
N HIS A 151 -39.48 -17.13 -24.37
CA HIS A 151 -38.61 -18.23 -23.93
C HIS A 151 -39.25 -19.62 -23.97
N LYS A 152 -40.39 -19.79 -24.67
CA LYS A 152 -41.09 -21.09 -24.84
C LYS A 152 -40.17 -22.24 -25.24
N GLY A 153 -39.38 -22.04 -26.29
CA GLY A 153 -38.46 -23.04 -26.82
C GLY A 153 -37.08 -23.10 -26.14
N CYS A 154 -36.80 -22.21 -25.17
CA CYS A 154 -35.47 -22.12 -24.57
C CYS A 154 -35.28 -23.13 -23.44
N GLU A 155 -34.06 -23.58 -23.24
CA GLU A 155 -33.68 -24.39 -22.08
C GLU A 155 -33.53 -23.48 -20.86
N VAL A 156 -34.16 -23.87 -19.75
CA VAL A 156 -34.22 -23.06 -18.53
C VAL A 156 -33.96 -23.92 -17.30
N ALA A 157 -33.44 -23.29 -16.24
CA ALA A 157 -33.22 -23.92 -14.94
C ALA A 157 -33.65 -22.97 -13.81
N PRO A 158 -33.90 -23.46 -12.59
CA PRO A 158 -34.14 -22.59 -11.44
C PRO A 158 -32.97 -21.62 -11.23
N LEU A 159 -33.28 -20.34 -11.05
CA LEU A 159 -32.27 -19.29 -10.87
C LEU A 159 -31.39 -19.56 -9.64
N SER A 160 -31.98 -20.12 -8.59
CA SER A 160 -31.26 -20.53 -7.37
C SER A 160 -30.16 -21.53 -7.66
N ASP A 161 -30.41 -22.53 -8.51
CA ASP A 161 -29.45 -23.60 -8.79
C ASP A 161 -28.26 -23.07 -9.61
N ILE A 162 -28.55 -22.25 -10.63
CA ILE A 162 -27.53 -21.58 -11.43
C ILE A 162 -26.70 -20.64 -10.56
N TYR A 163 -27.35 -19.86 -9.70
CA TYR A 163 -26.69 -18.99 -8.74
C TYR A 163 -25.75 -19.77 -7.81
N MET A 164 -26.23 -20.85 -7.19
CA MET A 164 -25.42 -21.66 -6.28
C MET A 164 -24.24 -22.30 -7.01
N LYS A 165 -24.44 -22.81 -8.23
CA LYS A 165 -23.37 -23.40 -9.04
C LYS A 165 -22.30 -22.36 -9.43
N GLN A 166 -22.72 -21.18 -9.91
CA GLN A 166 -21.80 -20.11 -10.26
C GLN A 166 -21.06 -19.57 -9.03
N LYS A 167 -21.76 -19.41 -7.90
CA LYS A 167 -21.18 -18.99 -6.63
C LYS A 167 -20.14 -19.99 -6.15
N SER A 168 -20.42 -21.30 -6.22
CA SER A 168 -19.46 -22.34 -5.86
C SER A 168 -18.22 -22.26 -6.75
N ALA A 169 -18.40 -22.24 -8.07
CA ALA A 169 -17.28 -22.17 -9.01
C ALA A 169 -16.39 -20.94 -8.82
N LEU A 170 -16.99 -19.78 -8.52
CA LEU A 170 -16.25 -18.57 -8.19
C LEU A 170 -15.52 -18.70 -6.85
N THR A 171 -16.15 -19.27 -5.83
CA THR A 171 -15.54 -19.49 -4.51
C THR A 171 -14.35 -20.44 -4.63
N ASP A 172 -14.50 -21.53 -5.39
CA ASP A 172 -13.43 -22.49 -5.66
C ASP A 172 -12.27 -21.83 -6.42
N GLY A 173 -12.59 -21.02 -7.44
CA GLY A 173 -11.61 -20.24 -8.20
C GLY A 173 -10.84 -19.24 -7.33
N ILE A 174 -11.53 -18.54 -6.43
CA ILE A 174 -10.90 -17.67 -5.43
C ILE A 174 -9.97 -18.49 -4.52
N GLY A 175 -10.41 -19.67 -4.06
CA GLY A 175 -9.59 -20.57 -3.25
C GLY A 175 -8.29 -20.97 -3.93
N VAL A 176 -8.34 -21.30 -5.23
CA VAL A 176 -7.14 -21.61 -6.03
C VAL A 176 -6.21 -20.41 -6.15
N LEU A 177 -6.76 -19.21 -6.38
CA LEU A 177 -5.97 -17.99 -6.48
C LEU A 177 -5.28 -17.64 -5.17
N VAL A 178 -5.98 -17.76 -4.04
CA VAL A 178 -5.41 -17.56 -2.69
C VAL A 178 -4.25 -18.54 -2.46
N ALA A 179 -4.46 -19.83 -2.70
CA ALA A 179 -3.43 -20.84 -2.54
C ALA A 179 -2.21 -20.61 -3.47
N THR A 180 -2.43 -20.06 -4.66
CA THR A 180 -1.34 -19.69 -5.59
C THR A 180 -0.57 -18.49 -5.07
N ASN A 181 -1.27 -17.49 -4.53
CA ASN A 181 -0.64 -16.32 -3.93
C ASN A 181 0.22 -16.70 -2.72
N ASP A 182 -0.26 -17.60 -1.85
CA ASP A 182 0.50 -18.11 -0.71
C ASP A 182 1.78 -18.82 -1.15
N ARG A 183 1.73 -19.60 -2.24
CA ARG A 183 2.92 -20.24 -2.83
C ARG A 183 3.92 -19.22 -3.37
N ILE A 184 3.44 -18.18 -4.05
CA ILE A 184 4.30 -17.11 -4.56
C ILE A 184 4.96 -16.36 -3.39
N GLN A 185 4.20 -16.07 -2.34
CA GLN A 185 4.73 -15.41 -1.15
C GLN A 185 5.83 -16.25 -0.47
N ALA A 186 5.63 -17.55 -0.32
CA ALA A 186 6.65 -18.45 0.23
C ALA A 186 7.93 -18.47 -0.64
N PHE A 187 7.80 -18.38 -1.96
CA PHE A 187 8.96 -18.30 -2.86
C PHE A 187 9.71 -16.97 -2.71
N ILE A 188 8.98 -15.86 -2.57
CA ILE A 188 9.57 -14.54 -2.29
C ILE A 188 10.35 -14.57 -0.97
N ASP A 189 9.76 -15.12 0.08
CA ASP A 189 10.40 -15.20 1.40
C ASP A 189 11.68 -16.04 1.35
N ASN A 190 11.66 -17.15 0.60
CA ASN A 190 12.85 -17.97 0.37
C ASN A 190 13.95 -17.21 -0.38
N LEU A 191 13.62 -16.50 -1.45
CA LEU A 191 14.60 -15.68 -2.20
C LEU A 191 15.18 -14.57 -1.32
N GLN A 192 14.36 -13.90 -0.51
CA GLN A 192 14.84 -12.90 0.44
C GLN A 192 15.79 -13.51 1.48
N GLY A 193 15.49 -14.72 1.97
CA GLY A 193 16.36 -15.47 2.87
C GLY A 193 17.72 -15.78 2.23
N ILE A 194 17.74 -16.23 0.98
CA ILE A 194 18.98 -16.49 0.22
C ILE A 194 19.80 -15.22 0.07
N CYS A 195 19.18 -14.09 -0.31
CA CYS A 195 19.90 -12.81 -0.43
C CYS A 195 20.55 -12.37 0.89
N ARG A 196 19.82 -12.45 2.01
CA ARG A 196 20.36 -12.12 3.34
C ARG A 196 21.56 -13.00 3.69
N ASN A 197 21.45 -14.31 3.45
CA ASN A 197 22.55 -15.25 3.72
C ASN A 197 23.81 -14.93 2.90
N ILE A 198 23.64 -14.53 1.63
CA ILE A 198 24.75 -14.11 0.77
C ILE A 198 25.41 -12.83 1.31
N GLU A 199 24.61 -11.84 1.72
CA GLU A 199 25.10 -10.58 2.29
C GLU A 199 25.88 -10.82 3.59
N ASP A 200 25.31 -11.62 4.51
CA ASP A 200 25.94 -11.94 5.79
C ASP A 200 27.25 -12.72 5.59
N ASN A 201 27.26 -13.72 4.71
CA ASN A 201 28.47 -14.47 4.38
C ASN A 201 29.54 -13.58 3.74
N SER A 202 29.16 -12.70 2.81
CA SER A 202 30.08 -11.74 2.18
C SER A 202 30.69 -10.79 3.21
N LYS A 203 29.86 -10.27 4.14
CA LYS A 203 30.32 -9.42 5.23
C LYS A 203 31.28 -10.14 6.17
N ALA A 204 30.94 -11.37 6.57
CA ALA A 204 31.79 -12.20 7.42
C ALA A 204 33.14 -12.50 6.76
N GLN A 205 33.15 -12.84 5.47
CA GLN A 205 34.39 -13.08 4.71
C GLN A 205 35.26 -11.82 4.59
N LYS A 206 34.65 -10.67 4.30
CA LYS A 206 35.37 -9.38 4.26
C LYS A 206 35.99 -9.05 5.61
N GLN A 207 35.24 -9.22 6.69
CA GLN A 207 35.75 -8.97 8.04
C GLN A 207 36.90 -9.91 8.40
N ALA A 208 36.76 -11.21 8.13
CA ALA A 208 37.81 -12.19 8.38
C ALA A 208 39.09 -11.89 7.58
N LEU A 209 38.96 -11.33 6.37
CA LEU A 209 40.08 -10.88 5.56
C LEU A 209 40.77 -9.67 6.21
N CYS A 210 40.02 -8.63 6.57
CA CYS A 210 40.53 -7.45 7.26
C CYS A 210 41.30 -7.84 8.53
N GLU A 211 40.70 -8.67 9.39
CA GLU A 211 41.33 -9.13 10.63
C GLU A 211 42.65 -9.89 10.39
N LYS A 212 42.76 -10.66 9.30
CA LYS A 212 44.03 -11.31 8.94
C LYS A 212 45.10 -10.29 8.56
N PHE A 213 44.76 -9.29 7.76
CA PHE A 213 45.70 -8.23 7.40
C PHE A 213 46.09 -7.35 8.60
N ASP A 214 45.13 -7.00 9.46
CA ASP A 214 45.40 -6.21 10.66
C ASP A 214 46.36 -6.95 11.61
N ARG A 215 46.20 -8.27 11.76
CA ARG A 215 47.16 -9.10 12.50
C ARG A 215 48.56 -9.07 11.87
N MET A 216 48.66 -9.13 10.54
CA MET A 216 49.95 -9.02 9.85
C MET A 216 50.58 -7.64 10.06
N TYR A 217 49.81 -6.56 9.93
CA TYR A 217 50.28 -5.20 10.18
C TYR A 217 50.79 -5.04 11.62
N ALA A 218 50.06 -5.56 12.61
CA ALA A 218 50.49 -5.50 14.00
C ALA A 218 51.83 -6.20 14.24
N ILE A 219 52.04 -7.38 13.65
CA ILE A 219 53.31 -8.11 13.76
C ILE A 219 54.45 -7.33 13.09
N LEU A 220 54.21 -6.76 11.90
CA LEU A 220 55.21 -5.98 11.18
C LEU A 220 55.58 -4.70 11.93
N GLU A 221 54.60 -4.00 12.50
CA GLU A 221 54.83 -2.77 13.26
C GLU A 221 55.59 -3.05 14.57
N GLU A 222 55.26 -4.14 15.26
CA GLU A 222 56.00 -4.55 16.45
C GLU A 222 57.47 -4.87 16.13
N ARG A 223 57.72 -5.61 15.04
CA ARG A 223 59.09 -5.89 14.59
C ARG A 223 59.84 -4.62 14.20
N ARG A 224 59.17 -3.69 13.50
CA ARG A 224 59.73 -2.38 13.14
C ARG A 224 60.15 -1.62 14.40
N LYS A 225 59.28 -1.57 15.42
CA LYS A 225 59.55 -0.89 16.69
C LYS A 225 60.75 -1.48 17.41
N ILE A 226 60.85 -2.81 17.49
CA ILE A 226 62.00 -3.50 18.10
C ILE A 226 63.30 -3.16 17.38
N MET A 227 63.32 -3.18 16.04
CA MET A 227 64.51 -2.85 15.26
C MET A 227 64.94 -1.40 15.44
N LEU A 228 63.98 -0.45 15.43
CA LEU A 228 64.25 0.96 15.68
C LEU A 228 64.83 1.19 17.08
N GLN A 229 64.24 0.57 18.11
CA GLN A 229 64.75 0.66 19.48
C GLN A 229 66.19 0.16 19.59
N ARG A 230 66.55 -0.92 18.89
CA ARG A 230 67.93 -1.42 18.88
C ARG A 230 68.89 -0.42 18.24
N ILE A 231 68.51 0.19 17.12
CA ILE A 231 69.31 1.24 16.47
C ILE A 231 69.49 2.44 17.40
N THR A 232 68.42 2.90 18.06
CA THR A 232 68.50 4.00 19.02
C THR A 232 69.41 3.66 20.19
N TYR A 233 69.30 2.46 20.75
CA TYR A 233 70.18 2.01 21.83
C TYR A 233 71.66 1.96 21.40
N GLU A 234 71.96 1.35 20.24
CA GLU A 234 73.32 1.31 19.68
C GLU A 234 73.87 2.71 19.36
N GLN A 235 73.00 3.65 18.96
CA GLN A 235 73.36 5.04 18.73
C GLN A 235 73.71 5.73 20.05
N ASP A 236 72.85 5.61 21.07
CA ASP A 236 73.01 6.24 22.38
C ASP A 236 74.28 5.74 23.09
N GLU A 237 74.55 4.43 23.05
CA GLU A 237 75.77 3.81 23.58
C GLU A 237 77.03 4.38 22.91
N LYS A 238 77.05 4.43 21.58
CA LYS A 238 78.19 4.99 20.82
C LYS A 238 78.38 6.48 21.05
N THR A 239 77.29 7.26 21.16
CA THR A 239 77.39 8.69 21.47
C THR A 239 77.91 8.92 22.89
N HIS A 240 77.47 8.11 23.85
CA HIS A 240 77.92 8.19 25.25
C HIS A 240 79.42 7.85 25.37
N ASP A 241 79.90 6.85 24.64
CA ASP A 241 81.33 6.48 24.63
C ASP A 241 82.22 7.57 24.00
N VAL A 242 81.71 8.30 23.00
CA VAL A 242 82.40 9.44 22.39
C VAL A 242 82.36 10.69 23.28
N GLU A 243 81.35 10.81 24.15
CA GLU A 243 81.17 11.93 25.08
C GLU A 243 81.80 11.69 26.48
N GLY A 244 82.43 10.53 26.73
CA GLY A 244 83.21 10.22 27.94
C GLY A 244 84.61 10.89 28.01
N PRO A 245 85.20 11.10 29.21
CA PRO A 245 85.73 12.39 29.66
C PRO A 245 87.03 12.83 28.98
N GLY A 246 86.92 13.82 28.11
CA GLY A 246 88.02 14.67 27.65
C GLY A 246 87.41 15.74 26.75
N THR A 247 87.26 16.99 27.17
CA THR A 247 88.30 17.86 27.72
C THR A 247 87.70 18.93 28.62
N HIS A 248 88.01 18.90 29.91
CA HIS A 248 88.03 20.11 30.73
C HIS A 248 89.35 20.85 30.44
N PRO A 249 89.34 22.10 29.96
CA PRO A 249 90.42 23.05 30.19
C PRO A 249 90.40 23.56 31.64
#